data_AF-A0A3P7K6T6-F1
#
_entry.id   AF-A0A3P7K6T6-F1
#
_cell.length_a   1.000
_cell.length_b   1.000
_cell.length_c   1.000
_cell.angle_alpha   90.00
_cell.angle_beta   90.00
_cell.angle_gamma   90.00
#
_symmetry.space_group_name_H-M   'P 1'
#
loop_
_entity.id
_entity.type
_entity.pdbx_description
1 polymer ?
#
loop_
_entity_poly.entity_id
_entity_poly.type
_entity_poly.pdbx_seq_one_letter_code
_entity_poly.pdbx_strand_id
1 'polypeptide(L)'
;MAENERCYEEAKRHANVELERCRNHIRQEFEQRRKRHEEKYRAEMEALRHKLDKRLRDLENAQTGLAVDKLRRLSMDQSLRSRQEREKKIHDMSESTQEVFNKERKRFSVGIEQMLEQKQMEHHEMMQKLTQQEQKALQRLEEIVSTAQDGPPPRSTSR
;
A
#
# COMPACT_ATOMS: atom_id res chain seq x y z
N MET A 1 -25.88 -54.31 -15.84
CA MET A 1 -24.81 -54.06 -14.86
C MET A 1 -23.74 -53.14 -15.44
N ALA A 2 -23.10 -53.47 -16.57
CA ALA A 2 -22.00 -52.70 -17.16
C ALA A 2 -22.37 -51.26 -17.66
N GLU A 3 -23.59 -51.02 -18.14
CA GLU A 3 -23.99 -49.69 -18.63
C GLU A 3 -24.21 -48.67 -17.50
N ASN A 4 -24.76 -49.11 -16.37
CA ASN A 4 -24.94 -48.26 -15.19
C ASN A 4 -23.61 -47.86 -14.56
N GLU A 5 -22.64 -48.78 -14.53
CA GLU A 5 -21.27 -48.50 -14.05
C GLU A 5 -20.55 -47.50 -14.97
N ARG A 6 -20.71 -47.61 -16.29
CA ARG A 6 -20.16 -46.65 -17.26
C ARG A 6 -20.78 -45.26 -17.11
N CYS A 7 -22.10 -45.18 -16.97
CA CYS A 7 -22.81 -43.92 -16.76
C CYS A 7 -22.36 -43.22 -15.46
N TYR A 8 -22.16 -43.99 -14.38
CA TYR A 8 -21.65 -43.46 -13.11
C TYR A 8 -20.20 -42.94 -13.22
N GLU A 9 -19.31 -43.69 -13.88
CA GLU A 9 -17.92 -43.27 -14.09
C GLU A 9 -17.82 -42.02 -14.98
N GLU A 10 -18.66 -41.89 -16.01
CA GLU A 10 -18.76 -40.68 -16.83
C GLU A 10 -19.26 -39.47 -16.03
N ALA A 11 -20.30 -39.66 -15.21
CA ALA A 11 -20.81 -38.61 -14.33
C ALA A 11 -19.75 -38.15 -13.30
N LYS A 12 -19.00 -39.08 -12.72
CA LYS A 12 -17.89 -38.78 -11.80
C LYS A 12 -16.76 -38.01 -12.48
N ARG A 13 -16.39 -38.38 -13.71
CA ARG A 13 -15.40 -37.63 -14.51
C ARG A 13 -15.89 -36.22 -14.80
N HIS A 14 -17.15 -36.06 -15.21
CA HIS A 14 -17.72 -34.75 -15.47
C HIS A 14 -17.75 -33.88 -14.21
N ALA A 15 -18.14 -34.45 -13.07
CA ALA A 15 -18.10 -33.76 -11.79
C ALA A 15 -16.69 -33.27 -11.44
N ASN A 16 -15.65 -34.10 -11.60
CA ASN A 16 -14.27 -33.71 -11.35
C ASN A 16 -13.80 -32.54 -12.26
N VAL A 17 -14.19 -32.55 -13.54
CA VAL A 17 -13.86 -31.46 -14.47
C VAL A 17 -14.51 -30.15 -14.01
N GLU A 18 -15.78 -30.18 -13.60
CA GLU A 18 -16.47 -28.99 -13.08
C GLU A 18 -15.86 -28.50 -11.75
N LEU A 19 -15.42 -29.40 -10.88
CA LEU A 19 -14.73 -29.03 -9.64
C LEU A 19 -13.40 -28.33 -9.91
N GLU A 20 -12.61 -28.82 -10.86
CA GLU A 20 -11.37 -28.15 -11.28
C GLU A 20 -11.64 -26.79 -11.94
N ARG A 21 -12.72 -26.67 -12.72
CA ARG A 21 -13.17 -25.37 -13.25
C ARG A 21 -13.49 -24.38 -12.13
N CYS A 22 -14.22 -24.81 -11.11
CA CYS A 22 -14.54 -24.00 -9.93
C CYS A 22 -13.28 -23.57 -9.17
N ARG A 23 -12.34 -24.50 -8.92
CA ARG A 23 -11.04 -24.20 -8.27
C ARG A 23 -10.25 -23.17 -9.03
N ASN A 24 -10.14 -23.34 -10.35
CA ASN A 24 -9.41 -22.41 -11.22
C ASN A 24 -10.07 -21.04 -11.28
N HIS A 25 -11.40 -20.99 -11.34
CA HIS A 25 -12.13 -19.73 -11.31
C HIS A 25 -11.89 -18.95 -10.01
N ILE A 26 -11.94 -19.63 -8.85
CA ILE A 26 -11.62 -18.99 -7.55
C ILE A 26 -10.21 -18.39 -7.56
N ARG A 27 -9.21 -19.17 -7.98
CA ARG A 27 -7.81 -18.70 -8.04
C ARG A 27 -7.65 -17.49 -8.95
N GLN A 28 -8.25 -17.53 -10.15
CA GLN A 28 -8.20 -16.43 -11.11
C GLN A 28 -8.85 -15.15 -10.57
N GLU A 29 -10.01 -15.26 -9.91
CA GLU A 29 -10.67 -14.10 -9.29
C GLU A 29 -9.80 -13.46 -8.21
N PHE A 30 -9.16 -14.26 -7.35
CA PHE A 30 -8.26 -13.74 -6.32
C PHE A 30 -6.97 -13.17 -6.90
N GLU A 31 -6.43 -13.77 -7.96
CA GLU A 31 -5.28 -13.23 -8.69
C GLU A 31 -5.61 -11.86 -9.32
N GLN A 32 -6.77 -11.72 -9.97
CA GLN A 32 -7.22 -10.43 -10.50
C GLN A 32 -7.40 -9.39 -9.39
N ARG A 33 -7.97 -9.77 -8.25
CA ARG A 33 -8.11 -8.88 -7.09
C ARG A 33 -6.77 -8.41 -6.55
N ARG A 34 -5.80 -9.32 -6.40
CA ARG A 34 -4.42 -8.99 -6.02
C ARG A 34 -3.79 -8.02 -7.00
N LYS A 35 -3.91 -8.29 -8.31
CA LYS A 35 -3.37 -7.42 -9.36
C LYS A 35 -3.94 -6.00 -9.30
N ARG A 36 -5.27 -5.87 -9.21
CA ARG A 36 -5.92 -4.55 -9.07
C ARG A 36 -5.49 -3.82 -7.80
N HIS A 37 -5.32 -4.56 -6.70
CA HIS A 37 -4.86 -3.97 -5.44
C HIS A 37 -3.40 -3.49 -5.53
N GLU A 38 -2.52 -4.30 -6.13
CA GLU A 38 -1.12 -3.97 -6.38
C GLU A 38 -0.97 -2.71 -7.26
N GLU A 39 -1.73 -2.64 -8.36
CA GLU A 39 -1.76 -1.47 -9.25
C GLU A 39 -2.21 -0.21 -8.51
N LYS A 40 -3.27 -0.34 -7.69
CA LYS A 40 -3.75 0.76 -6.86
C LYS A 40 -2.71 1.21 -5.84
N TYR A 41 -2.08 0.27 -5.14
CA TYR A 41 -1.03 0.53 -4.16
C TYR A 41 0.16 1.27 -4.81
N ARG A 42 0.61 0.83 -5.98
CA ARG A 42 1.70 1.50 -6.72
C ARG A 42 1.34 2.94 -7.08
N ALA A 43 0.15 3.16 -7.63
CA ALA A 43 -0.33 4.49 -7.98
C ALA A 43 -0.41 5.41 -6.73
N GLU A 44 -0.88 4.89 -5.60
CA GLU A 44 -0.92 5.62 -4.33
C GLU A 44 0.48 5.97 -3.82
N MET A 45 1.44 5.04 -3.92
CA MET A 45 2.83 5.26 -3.51
C MET A 45 3.53 6.29 -4.39
N GLU A 46 3.32 6.24 -5.71
CA GLU A 46 3.86 7.25 -6.64
C GLU A 46 3.28 8.63 -6.37
N ALA A 47 1.95 8.72 -6.18
CA ALA A 47 1.29 9.97 -5.84
C ALA A 47 1.77 10.52 -4.49
N LEU A 48 2.00 9.65 -3.50
CA LEU A 48 2.54 10.03 -2.20
C LEU A 48 3.96 10.58 -2.34
N ARG A 49 4.85 9.86 -3.03
CA ARG A 49 6.22 10.33 -3.31
C ARG A 49 6.23 11.69 -3.98
N HIS A 50 5.42 11.88 -5.02
CA HIS A 50 5.33 13.16 -5.71
C HIS A 50 4.85 14.30 -4.80
N LYS A 51 3.86 14.04 -3.94
CA LYS A 51 3.39 15.03 -2.94
C LYS A 51 4.47 15.38 -1.94
N LEU A 52 5.26 14.41 -1.50
CA LEU A 52 6.34 14.61 -0.53
C LEU A 52 7.50 15.39 -1.15
N ASP A 53 7.89 15.07 -2.37
CA ASP A 53 8.91 15.81 -3.12
C ASP A 53 8.50 17.28 -3.33
N LYS A 54 7.23 17.51 -3.68
CA LYS A 54 6.69 18.86 -3.80
C LYS A 54 6.77 19.60 -2.47
N ARG A 55 6.33 18.97 -1.39
CA ARG A 55 6.33 19.59 -0.06
C ARG A 55 7.76 19.86 0.45
N LEU A 56 8.74 19.03 0.09
CA LEU A 56 10.15 19.30 0.37
C LEU A 56 10.62 20.56 -0.36
N ARG A 57 10.35 20.67 -1.66
CA ARG A 57 10.68 21.88 -2.44
C ARG A 57 10.00 23.13 -1.87
N ASP A 58 8.75 23.02 -1.46
CA ASP A 58 8.02 24.13 -0.86
C ASP A 58 8.64 24.56 0.48
N LEU A 59 9.09 23.61 1.30
CA LEU A 59 9.83 23.89 2.54
C LEU A 59 11.15 24.61 2.25
N GLU A 60 11.93 24.12 1.28
CA GLU A 60 13.22 24.71 0.87
C GLU A 60 13.05 26.15 0.36
N ASN A 61 12.02 26.38 -0.46
CA ASN A 61 11.69 27.70 -0.98
C ASN A 61 11.27 28.67 0.14
N ALA A 62 10.40 28.22 1.05
CA ALA A 62 9.95 29.03 2.18
C ALA A 62 11.13 29.43 3.09
N GLN A 63 12.04 28.50 3.35
CA GLN A 63 13.22 28.76 4.16
C GLN A 63 14.23 29.69 3.48
N THR A 64 14.44 29.51 2.17
CA THR A 64 15.27 30.44 1.38
C THR A 64 14.70 31.86 1.42
N GLY A 65 13.37 32.01 1.27
CA GLY A 65 12.69 33.29 1.40
C GLY A 65 12.90 33.94 2.77
N LEU A 66 12.74 33.17 3.85
CA LEU A 66 12.99 33.65 5.21
C LEU A 66 14.45 34.07 5.43
N ALA A 67 15.41 33.32 4.90
CA ALA A 67 16.83 33.66 5.01
C ALA A 67 17.14 34.98 4.29
N VAL A 68 16.63 35.16 3.07
CA VAL A 68 16.75 36.41 2.30
C VAL A 68 16.12 37.60 3.03
N ASP A 69 14.93 37.42 3.60
CA ASP A 69 14.25 38.48 4.35
C ASP A 69 15.02 38.90 5.60
N LYS A 70 15.59 37.93 6.34
CA LYS A 70 16.43 38.25 7.50
C LYS A 70 17.72 38.99 7.08
N LEU A 71 18.35 38.58 5.98
CA LEU A 71 19.53 39.25 5.40
C LEU A 71 19.21 40.69 4.98
N ARG A 72 18.06 40.92 4.35
CA ARG A 72 17.59 42.27 4.00
C ARG A 72 17.41 43.13 5.25
N ARG A 73 16.78 42.60 6.30
CA ARG A 73 16.60 43.32 7.58
C ARG A 73 17.94 43.67 8.25
N LEU A 74 18.89 42.74 8.30
CA LEU A 74 20.24 43.00 8.82
C LEU A 74 20.99 44.05 8.01
N SER A 75 20.81 44.07 6.68
CA SER A 75 21.45 45.06 5.82
C SER A 75 20.94 46.48 6.06
N MET A 76 19.68 46.62 6.48
CA MET A 76 19.03 47.89 6.83
C MET A 76 19.20 48.27 8.32
N ASP A 77 19.83 47.42 9.14
CA ASP A 77 20.02 47.66 10.57
C ASP A 77 21.04 48.79 10.81
N GLN A 78 20.54 49.96 11.18
CA GLN A 78 21.34 51.15 11.48
C GLN A 78 22.04 51.07 12.85
N SER A 79 21.72 50.08 13.70
CA SER A 79 22.37 49.91 15.00
C SER A 79 23.78 49.33 14.90
N LEU A 80 24.10 48.66 13.78
CA LEU A 80 25.41 48.07 13.50
C LEU A 80 26.36 49.13 12.96
N ARG A 81 27.31 49.55 13.80
CA ARG A 81 28.21 50.69 13.55
C ARG A 81 29.45 50.32 12.74
N SER A 82 29.86 49.05 12.78
CA SER A 82 31.03 48.57 12.03
C SER A 82 30.68 47.50 10.99
N ARG A 83 31.45 47.48 9.91
CA ARG A 83 31.37 46.44 8.88
C ARG A 83 31.65 45.04 9.47
N GLN A 84 32.61 44.94 10.38
CA GLN A 84 33.01 43.68 11.00
C GLN A 84 31.92 43.09 11.91
N GLU A 85 31.22 43.92 12.70
CA GLU A 85 30.06 43.47 13.47
C GLU A 85 28.92 43.01 12.57
N ARG A 86 28.71 43.69 11.44
CA ARG A 86 27.69 43.30 10.46
C ARG A 86 28.02 41.96 9.81
N GLU A 87 29.26 41.77 9.37
CA GLU A 87 29.72 40.49 8.78
C GLU A 87 29.60 39.34 9.78
N LYS A 88 30.02 39.55 11.04
CA LYS A 88 29.86 38.56 12.11
C LYS A 88 28.38 38.22 12.34
N LYS A 89 27.50 39.22 12.44
CA LYS A 89 26.07 38.99 12.70
C LYS A 89 25.36 38.29 11.54
N ILE A 90 25.77 38.57 10.30
CA ILE A 90 25.29 37.84 9.11
C ILE A 90 25.73 36.37 9.17
N HIS A 91 26.99 36.12 9.54
CA HIS A 91 27.51 34.76 9.68
C HIS A 91 26.75 33.97 10.75
N ASP A 92 26.66 34.50 11.97
CA ASP A 92 25.97 33.85 13.09
C ASP A 92 24.49 33.56 12.77
N MET A 93 23.82 34.50 12.09
CA MET A 93 22.44 34.32 11.63
C MET A 93 22.32 33.24 10.56
N SER A 94 23.28 33.18 9.63
CA SER A 94 23.32 32.17 8.57
C SER A 94 23.50 30.78 9.16
N GLU A 95 24.44 30.61 10.09
CA GLU A 95 24.66 29.34 10.80
C GLU A 95 23.42 28.90 11.58
N SER A 96 22.83 29.80 12.35
CA SER A 96 21.61 29.51 13.12
C SER A 96 20.45 29.11 12.21
N THR A 97 20.27 29.81 11.08
CA THR A 97 19.21 29.51 10.12
C THR A 97 19.45 28.15 9.45
N GLN A 98 20.69 27.84 9.09
CA GLN A 98 21.07 26.55 8.50
C GLN A 98 20.85 25.39 9.48
N GLU A 99 21.13 25.58 10.77
CA GLU A 99 20.92 24.56 11.78
C GLU A 99 19.43 24.22 11.93
N VAL A 100 18.56 25.25 11.98
CA VAL A 100 17.11 25.08 12.01
C VAL A 100 16.63 24.36 10.75
N PHE A 101 17.14 24.75 9.57
CA PHE A 101 16.82 24.08 8.31
C PHE A 101 17.15 22.59 8.35
N ASN A 102 18.38 22.25 8.77
CA ASN A 102 18.83 20.87 8.84
C ASN A 102 17.97 20.04 9.80
N LYS A 103 17.56 20.61 10.94
CA LYS A 103 16.66 19.95 11.90
C LYS A 103 15.27 19.71 11.29
N GLU A 104 14.70 20.71 10.61
CA GLU A 104 13.39 20.55 9.97
C GLU A 104 13.42 19.55 8.81
N ARG A 105 14.48 19.59 7.99
CA ARG A 105 14.69 18.64 6.90
C ARG A 105 14.81 17.22 7.42
N LYS A 106 15.56 17.02 8.52
CA LYS A 106 15.67 15.71 9.19
C LYS A 106 14.32 15.23 9.70
N ARG A 107 13.57 16.09 10.41
CA ARG A 107 12.21 15.77 10.90
C ARG A 107 11.29 15.39 9.75
N PHE A 108 11.37 16.10 8.64
CA PHE A 108 10.58 15.83 7.45
C PHE A 108 10.93 14.47 6.82
N SER A 109 12.22 14.15 6.68
CA SER A 109 12.70 12.85 6.17
C SER A 109 12.20 11.68 7.02
N VAL A 110 12.32 11.77 8.35
CA VAL A 110 11.84 10.73 9.27
C VAL A 110 10.33 10.56 9.15
N GLY A 111 9.58 11.66 9.05
CA GLY A 111 8.12 11.59 8.86
C GLY A 111 7.74 10.94 7.52
N ILE A 112 8.50 11.18 6.45
CA ILE A 112 8.31 10.51 5.16
C ILE A 112 8.50 9.00 5.30
N GLU A 113 9.62 8.58 5.89
CA GLU A 113 9.95 7.17 6.06
C GLU A 113 8.84 6.44 6.84
N GLN A 114 8.36 7.02 7.94
CA GLN A 114 7.26 6.47 8.74
C GLN A 114 5.96 6.33 7.93
N MET A 115 5.59 7.33 7.13
CA MET A 115 4.40 7.26 6.29
C MET A 115 4.52 6.19 5.20
N LEU A 116 5.69 6.05 4.59
CA LEU A 116 5.94 5.03 3.57
C LEU A 116 5.92 3.62 4.16
N GLU A 117 6.53 3.43 5.33
CA GLU A 117 6.52 2.17 6.06
C GLU A 117 5.10 1.78 6.48
N GLN A 118 4.32 2.72 7.01
CA GLN A 118 2.91 2.48 7.33
C GLN A 118 2.13 2.00 6.10
N LYS A 119 2.33 2.65 4.95
CA LYS A 119 1.65 2.26 3.71
C LYS A 119 2.08 0.88 3.21
N GLN A 120 3.35 0.52 3.37
CA GLN A 120 3.83 -0.82 3.08
C GLN A 120 3.19 -1.87 3.99
N MET A 121 3.06 -1.60 5.30
CA MET A 121 2.39 -2.50 6.22
C MET A 121 0.91 -2.70 5.88
N GLU A 122 0.17 -1.61 5.62
CA GLU A 122 -1.25 -1.66 5.22
C GLU A 122 -1.45 -2.52 3.96
N HIS A 123 -0.56 -2.36 2.97
CA HIS A 123 -0.57 -3.18 1.76
C HIS A 123 -0.29 -4.66 2.05
N HIS A 124 0.73 -4.94 2.87
CA HIS A 124 1.09 -6.32 3.23
C HIS A 124 -0.07 -7.03 3.95
N GLU A 125 -0.71 -6.37 4.92
CA GLU A 125 -1.89 -6.89 5.61
C GLU A 125 -3.05 -7.17 4.64
N MET A 126 -3.29 -6.28 3.69
CA MET A 126 -4.35 -6.47 2.71
C MET A 126 -4.06 -7.68 1.79
N MET A 127 -2.81 -7.85 1.36
CA MET A 127 -2.39 -9.00 0.55
C MET A 127 -2.53 -10.30 1.33
N GLN A 128 -2.15 -10.32 2.61
CA GLN A 128 -2.37 -11.48 3.49
C GLN A 128 -3.86 -11.81 3.63
N LYS A 129 -4.72 -10.80 3.82
CA LYS A 129 -6.18 -10.98 3.90
C LYS A 129 -6.74 -11.61 2.62
N LEU A 130 -6.29 -11.17 1.44
CA LEU A 130 -6.71 -11.77 0.16
C LEU A 130 -6.29 -13.24 0.06
N THR A 131 -5.07 -13.58 0.47
CA THR A 131 -4.59 -14.97 0.49
C THR A 131 -5.42 -15.85 1.43
N GLN A 132 -5.74 -15.35 2.63
CA GLN A 132 -6.60 -16.08 3.57
C GLN A 132 -8.02 -16.27 3.03
N GLN A 133 -8.58 -15.27 2.36
CA GLN A 133 -9.90 -15.37 1.73
C GLN A 133 -9.91 -16.39 0.58
N GLU A 134 -8.86 -16.45 -0.22
CA GLU A 134 -8.69 -17.46 -1.27
C GLU A 134 -8.67 -18.87 -0.68
N GLN A 135 -7.85 -19.10 0.35
CA GLN A 135 -7.77 -20.39 1.04
C GLN A 135 -9.12 -20.81 1.62
N LYS A 136 -9.83 -19.90 2.30
CA LYS A 136 -11.17 -20.17 2.83
C LYS A 136 -12.19 -20.50 1.75
N ALA A 137 -12.12 -19.82 0.60
CA ALA A 137 -13.02 -20.10 -0.53
C ALA A 137 -12.76 -21.51 -1.12
N LEU A 138 -11.49 -21.91 -1.22
CA LEU A 138 -11.11 -23.25 -1.68
C LEU A 138 -11.51 -24.33 -0.66
N GLN A 139 -11.28 -24.11 0.64
CA GLN A 139 -11.71 -25.04 1.70
C GLN A 139 -13.22 -25.23 1.69
N ARG A 140 -13.99 -24.15 1.56
CA ARG A 140 -15.45 -24.24 1.47
C ARG A 140 -15.92 -25.03 0.25
N LEU A 141 -15.22 -24.91 -0.88
CA LEU A 141 -15.51 -25.74 -2.05
C LEU A 141 -15.29 -27.23 -1.76
N GLU A 142 -14.22 -27.57 -1.04
CA GLU A 142 -13.93 -28.95 -0.64
C GLU A 142 -14.96 -29.50 0.36
N GLU A 143 -15.41 -28.70 1.32
CA GLU A 143 -16.49 -29.05 2.25
C GLU A 143 -17.80 -29.35 1.51
N ILE A 144 -18.16 -28.54 0.50
CA ILE A 144 -19.35 -28.78 -0.33
C ILE A 144 -19.22 -30.09 -1.09
N VAL A 145 -18.04 -30.39 -1.64
CA VAL A 145 -17.78 -31.65 -2.35
C VAL A 145 -17.89 -32.85 -1.42
N SER A 146 -17.32 -32.77 -0.21
CA SER A 146 -17.40 -33.84 0.79
C SER A 146 -18.85 -34.11 1.20
N THR A 147 -19.62 -33.06 1.51
CA THR A 147 -21.02 -33.22 1.92
C THR A 147 -21.92 -33.75 0.80
N ALA A 148 -21.61 -33.44 -0.46
CA ALA A 148 -22.31 -33.98 -1.62
C ALA A 148 -22.01 -35.48 -1.86
N GLN A 149 -20.87 -35.99 -1.39
CA GLN A 149 -20.49 -37.41 -1.50
C GLN A 149 -21.08 -38.28 -0.39
N ASP A 150 -21.35 -37.70 0.79
CA ASP A 150 -21.85 -38.42 1.98
C ASP A 150 -23.39 -38.48 2.10
N GLY A 151 -24.14 -37.85 1.19
CA GLY A 151 -25.62 -37.83 1.21
C GLY A 151 -26.27 -38.99 0.43
N PRO A 152 -27.13 -39.84 1.04
CA PRO A 152 -27.98 -40.74 0.27
C PRO A 152 -28.98 -39.92 -0.57
N PRO A 153 -29.37 -40.36 -1.78
CA PRO A 153 -30.42 -39.68 -2.52
C PRO A 153 -31.69 -39.67 -1.65
N PRO A 154 -32.40 -38.54 -1.52
CA PRO A 154 -33.66 -38.52 -0.80
C PRO A 154 -34.59 -39.52 -1.47
N ARG A 155 -34.99 -40.55 -0.72
CA ARG A 155 -36.07 -41.43 -1.14
C ARG A 155 -37.32 -40.56 -1.29
N SER A 156 -37.70 -40.27 -2.53
CA SER A 156 -39.03 -39.80 -2.86
C SER A 156 -40.04 -40.82 -2.36
N THR A 157 -40.58 -40.60 -1.17
CA THR A 157 -41.84 -41.19 -0.76
C THR A 157 -42.93 -40.18 -1.12
N SER A 158 -43.31 -40.15 -2.39
CA SER A 158 -44.65 -39.68 -2.75
C SER A 158 -45.65 -40.70 -2.19
N ARG A 159 -46.52 -40.22 -1.31
CA ARG A 159 -47.78 -40.88 -0.95
C ARG A 159 -48.90 -39.88 -1.20
#